data_AF-A0A7S2AAZ0-F1
#
_entry.id   AF-A0A7S2AAZ0-F1
#
_cell.length_a   1.000
_cell.length_b   1.000
_cell.length_c   1.000
_cell.angle_alpha   90.00
_cell.angle_beta   90.00
_cell.angle_gamma   90.00
#
_symmetry.space_group_name_H-M   'P 1'
#
loop_
_entity.id
_entity.type
_entity.pdbx_description
1 polymer ?
#
loop_
_entity_poly.entity_id
_entity_poly.type
_entity_poly.pdbx_seq_one_letter_code
_entity_poly.pdbx_strand_id
1 'polypeptide(L)'
;QYQIGEVLLNNTPESELTHILFLVTDLLNHGIEIVTEDEERRHVMSQLNLRAGKRAMKASAFDLAASYLEVGIKMLGENKWRNQYKLSLDLVSTAAEAECCNGNTEGMQKYLNLLLPNAAVQFQDKIRPYSTLIHS
;
A
#
# COMPACT_ATOMS: atom_id res chain seq x y z
N GLN A 1 0.57 -2.75 22.29
CA GLN A 1 1.34 -1.97 21.29
C GLN A 1 0.40 -1.26 20.31
N TYR A 2 -0.56 -1.96 19.71
CA TYR A 2 -1.56 -1.38 18.81
C TYR A 2 -2.28 -0.13 19.35
N GLN A 3 -2.89 -0.20 20.55
CA GLN A 3 -3.61 0.94 21.14
C GLN A 3 -2.72 2.18 21.33
N ILE A 4 -1.43 1.98 21.64
CA ILE A 4 -0.46 3.08 21.76
C ILE A 4 -0.22 3.69 20.38
N GLY A 5 -0.07 2.85 19.36
CA GLY A 5 0.03 3.28 17.96
C GLY A 5 -1.18 4.10 17.51
N GLU A 6 -2.41 3.68 17.84
CA GLU A 6 -3.64 4.43 17.50
C GLU A 6 -3.68 5.79 18.21
N VAL A 7 -3.35 5.82 19.50
CA VAL A 7 -3.30 7.07 20.26
C VAL A 7 -2.26 8.02 19.67
N LEU A 8 -1.07 7.53 19.32
CA LEU A 8 -0.04 8.36 18.68
C LEU A 8 -0.49 8.85 17.30
N LEU A 9 -1.07 7.98 16.48
CA LEU A 9 -1.55 8.37 15.15
C LEU A 9 -2.61 9.48 15.21
N ASN A 10 -3.55 9.38 16.15
CA ASN A 10 -4.67 10.31 16.26
C ASN A 10 -4.31 11.63 16.95
N ASN A 11 -3.28 11.66 17.80
CA ASN A 11 -2.93 12.84 18.59
C ASN A 11 -1.63 13.53 18.14
N THR A 12 -0.93 12.99 17.15
CA THR A 12 0.32 13.58 16.65
C THR A 12 0.04 14.42 15.40
N PRO A 13 0.42 15.71 15.36
CA PRO A 13 0.35 16.52 14.15
C PRO A 13 1.14 15.89 13.00
N GLU A 14 0.67 16.09 11.77
CA GLU A 14 1.27 15.52 10.56
C GLU A 14 2.78 15.83 10.39
N SER A 15 3.20 17.01 10.84
CA SER A 15 4.62 17.43 10.86
C SER A 15 5.47 16.55 11.77
N GLU A 16 4.94 16.19 12.94
CA GLU A 16 5.62 15.36 13.93
C GLU A 16 5.50 13.87 13.61
N LEU A 17 4.35 13.44 13.05
CA LEU A 17 4.13 12.07 12.60
C LEU A 17 5.19 11.65 11.58
N THR A 18 5.65 12.60 10.75
CA THR A 18 6.75 12.35 9.82
C THR A 18 8.03 11.94 10.54
N HIS A 19 8.32 12.42 11.75
CA HIS A 19 9.51 12.02 12.50
C HIS A 19 9.37 10.64 13.16
N ILE A 20 8.19 10.34 13.71
CA ILE A 20 7.91 9.09 14.44
C ILE A 20 7.24 8.00 13.57
N LEU A 21 7.17 8.21 12.25
CA LEU A 21 6.41 7.36 11.33
C LEU A 21 6.70 5.87 11.49
N PHE A 22 7.98 5.48 11.56
CA PHE A 22 8.35 4.07 11.70
C PHE A 22 7.86 3.49 13.03
N LEU A 23 8.06 4.20 14.14
CA LEU A 23 7.56 3.78 15.45
C LEU A 23 6.05 3.55 15.44
N VAL A 24 5.28 4.50 14.91
CA VAL A 24 3.81 4.38 14.84
C VAL A 24 3.40 3.21 13.95
N THR A 25 4.06 3.06 12.79
CA THR A 25 3.79 1.96 11.85
C THR A 25 4.09 0.61 12.48
N ASP A 26 5.22 0.48 13.18
CA ASP A 26 5.61 -0.75 13.86
C ASP A 26 4.61 -1.10 14.96
N LEU A 27 4.28 -0.15 15.85
CA LEU A 27 3.32 -0.36 16.94
C LEU A 27 1.96 -0.85 16.45
N LEU A 28 1.49 -0.31 15.33
CA LEU A 28 0.23 -0.70 14.72
C LEU A 28 0.34 -2.04 13.98
N ASN A 29 1.43 -2.31 13.26
CA ASN A 29 1.66 -3.58 12.58
C ASN A 29 1.74 -4.78 13.54
N HIS A 30 2.16 -4.57 14.79
CA HIS A 30 2.13 -5.62 15.82
C HIS A 30 0.70 -6.06 16.21
N GLY A 31 -0.32 -5.24 15.93
CA GLY A 31 -1.73 -5.55 16.22
C GLY A 31 -2.55 -5.96 15.01
N ILE A 32 -1.90 -6.37 13.91
CA ILE A 32 -2.54 -6.51 12.60
C ILE A 32 -3.74 -7.47 12.60
N GLU A 33 -3.71 -8.52 13.41
CA GLU A 33 -4.79 -9.52 13.54
C GLU A 33 -6.09 -8.94 14.11
N ILE A 34 -6.02 -7.83 14.85
CA ILE A 34 -7.19 -7.17 15.44
C ILE A 34 -7.92 -6.30 14.41
N VAL A 35 -7.23 -5.93 13.33
CA VAL A 35 -7.69 -4.94 12.34
C VAL A 35 -8.35 -5.59 11.13
N THR A 36 -8.20 -6.90 10.95
CA THR A 36 -8.57 -7.58 9.70
C THR A 36 -10.04 -7.49 9.34
N GLU A 37 -10.95 -7.22 10.29
CA GLU A 37 -12.39 -7.15 10.05
C GLU A 37 -12.88 -5.74 9.65
N ASP A 38 -12.19 -4.68 10.05
CA ASP A 38 -12.61 -3.29 9.86
C ASP A 38 -11.98 -2.66 8.61
N GLU A 39 -12.81 -2.30 7.62
CA GLU A 39 -12.34 -1.73 6.35
C GLU A 39 -11.67 -0.36 6.50
N GLU A 40 -12.17 0.48 7.39
CA GLU A 40 -11.62 1.83 7.61
C GLU A 40 -10.24 1.73 8.25
N ARG A 41 -10.11 0.91 9.29
CA ARG A 41 -8.80 0.68 9.95
C ARG A 41 -7.81 0.04 8.99
N ARG A 42 -8.24 -0.95 8.20
CA ARG A 42 -7.41 -1.54 7.13
C ARG A 42 -6.93 -0.50 6.12
N HIS A 43 -7.80 0.45 5.74
CA HIS A 43 -7.44 1.51 4.82
C HIS A 43 -6.35 2.43 5.41
N VAL A 44 -6.53 2.87 6.66
CA VAL A 44 -5.54 3.68 7.39
C VAL A 44 -4.20 2.95 7.50
N MET A 45 -4.23 1.66 7.87
CA MET A 45 -3.03 0.81 7.95
C MET A 45 -2.31 0.70 6.60
N SER A 46 -3.06 0.54 5.51
CA SER A 46 -2.52 0.45 4.15
C SER A 46 -1.80 1.74 3.75
N GLN A 47 -2.40 2.90 4.06
CA GLN A 47 -1.79 4.21 3.78
C GLN A 47 -0.53 4.45 4.62
N LEU A 48 -0.58 4.11 5.90
CA LEU A 48 0.55 4.32 6.80
C LEU A 48 1.76 3.48 6.37
N ASN A 49 1.52 2.20 6.04
CA ASN A 49 2.55 1.30 5.53
C ASN A 49 3.11 1.74 4.18
N LEU A 50 2.29 2.28 3.28
CA LEU A 50 2.78 2.89 2.04
C LEU A 50 3.74 4.05 2.32
N ARG A 51 3.38 4.92 3.27
CA ARG A 51 4.21 6.07 3.64
C ARG A 51 5.54 5.64 4.25
N ALA A 52 5.50 4.67 5.16
CA ALA A 52 6.70 4.08 5.77
C ALA A 52 7.58 3.41 4.72
N GLY A 53 6.99 2.60 3.84
CA GLY A 53 7.67 1.94 2.73
C GLY A 53 8.37 2.93 1.79
N LYS A 54 7.66 3.97 1.31
CA LYS A 54 8.26 5.02 0.47
C LYS A 54 9.39 5.78 1.18
N ARG A 55 9.29 5.99 2.49
CA ARG A 55 10.36 6.64 3.25
C ARG A 55 11.58 5.72 3.38
N ALA A 56 11.37 4.43 3.64
CA ALA A 56 12.43 3.44 3.69
C ALA A 56 13.14 3.30 2.33
N MET A 57 12.39 3.32 1.21
CA MET A 57 12.95 3.37 -0.15
C MET A 57 13.90 4.54 -0.34
N LYS A 58 13.49 5.76 0.06
CA LYS A 58 14.33 6.97 -0.04
C LYS A 58 15.59 6.89 0.82
N ALA A 59 15.57 6.09 1.89
CA ALA A 59 16.70 5.84 2.77
C ALA A 59 17.54 4.62 2.33
N SER A 60 17.22 4.00 1.19
CA SER A 60 17.84 2.76 0.70
C SER A 60 17.73 1.58 1.68
N ALA A 61 16.73 1.60 2.58
CA ALA A 61 16.42 0.51 3.50
C ALA A 61 15.38 -0.43 2.84
N PHE A 62 15.80 -1.10 1.77
CA PHE A 62 14.90 -1.82 0.86
C PHE A 62 14.19 -3.02 1.51
N ASP A 63 14.86 -3.80 2.36
CA ASP A 63 14.23 -4.89 3.13
C ASP A 63 13.11 -4.39 4.06
N LEU A 64 13.36 -3.25 4.72
CA LEU A 64 12.37 -2.62 5.58
C LEU A 64 11.21 -2.05 4.76
N ALA A 65 11.51 -1.46 3.60
CA ALA A 65 10.49 -1.00 2.67
C ALA A 65 9.59 -2.15 2.21
N ALA A 66 10.19 -3.27 1.75
CA ALA A 66 9.46 -4.46 1.34
C ALA A 66 8.55 -4.99 2.45
N SER A 67 9.06 -5.04 3.69
CA SER A 67 8.29 -5.50 4.87
C SER A 67 7.05 -4.63 5.14
N TYR A 68 7.18 -3.30 5.14
CA TYR A 68 6.03 -2.42 5.30
C TYR A 68 5.05 -2.54 4.13
N LEU A 69 5.54 -2.57 2.90
CA LEU A 69 4.70 -2.62 1.71
C LEU A 69 3.90 -3.93 1.65
N GLU A 70 4.50 -5.06 2.04
CA GLU A 70 3.79 -6.33 2.12
C GLU A 70 2.64 -6.27 3.13
N VAL A 71 2.87 -5.69 4.30
CA VAL A 71 1.82 -5.46 5.30
C VAL A 71 0.71 -4.56 4.74
N GLY A 72 1.08 -3.45 4.10
CA GLY A 72 0.11 -2.55 3.47
C GLY A 72 -0.75 -3.26 2.41
N ILE A 73 -0.14 -4.11 1.58
CA ILE A 73 -0.86 -4.90 0.56
C ILE A 73 -1.83 -5.90 1.20
N LYS A 74 -1.44 -6.55 2.31
CA LYS A 74 -2.32 -7.46 3.07
C LYS A 74 -3.56 -6.73 3.61
N MET A 75 -3.43 -5.46 3.99
CA MET A 75 -4.52 -4.67 4.55
C MET A 75 -5.55 -4.18 3.52
N LEU A 76 -5.19 -4.09 2.25
CA LEU A 76 -6.12 -3.60 1.21
C LEU A 76 -7.39 -4.46 1.01
N GLY A 77 -7.40 -5.71 1.48
CA GLY A 77 -8.53 -6.63 1.33
C GLY A 77 -8.72 -7.16 -0.10
N GLU A 78 -9.84 -7.86 -0.33
CA GLU A 78 -10.11 -8.55 -1.60
C GLU A 78 -10.49 -7.60 -2.74
N ASN A 79 -11.32 -6.58 -2.46
CA ASN A 79 -11.84 -5.64 -3.46
C ASN A 79 -10.92 -4.42 -3.74
N LYS A 80 -9.64 -4.53 -3.37
CA LYS A 80 -8.65 -3.45 -3.38
C LYS A 80 -8.54 -2.68 -4.70
N TRP A 81 -8.56 -3.39 -5.81
CA TRP A 81 -8.42 -2.81 -7.16
C TRP A 81 -9.65 -2.00 -7.59
N ARG A 82 -10.83 -2.29 -7.04
CA ARG A 82 -12.06 -1.56 -7.36
C ARG A 82 -12.24 -0.33 -6.47
N ASN A 83 -12.05 -0.49 -5.16
CA ASN A 83 -12.38 0.55 -4.18
C ASN A 83 -11.18 1.47 -3.87
N GLN A 84 -9.96 0.96 -4.03
CA GLN A 84 -8.73 1.60 -3.56
C GLN A 84 -7.64 1.53 -4.63
N TYR A 85 -8.02 1.71 -5.90
CA TYR A 85 -7.13 1.48 -7.06
C TYR A 85 -5.80 2.22 -6.94
N LYS A 86 -5.83 3.54 -6.67
CA LYS A 86 -4.60 4.35 -6.58
C LYS A 86 -3.68 3.86 -5.46
N LEU A 87 -4.24 3.54 -4.29
CA LEU A 87 -3.49 3.04 -3.15
C LEU A 87 -2.90 1.64 -3.44
N SER A 88 -3.68 0.78 -4.10
CA SER A 88 -3.26 -0.56 -4.52
C SER A 88 -2.12 -0.49 -5.53
N LEU A 89 -2.26 0.37 -6.55
CA LEU A 89 -1.25 0.60 -7.57
C LEU A 89 0.06 1.08 -6.94
N ASP A 90 -0.01 2.10 -6.08
CA ASP A 90 1.17 2.66 -5.41
C ASP A 90 1.87 1.63 -4.51
N LEU A 91 1.11 0.89 -3.69
CA LEU A 91 1.65 -0.14 -2.80
C LEU A 91 2.36 -1.24 -3.58
N VAL A 92 1.68 -1.82 -4.57
CA VAL A 92 2.20 -2.96 -5.33
C VAL A 92 3.37 -2.54 -6.24
N SER A 93 3.33 -1.35 -6.83
CA SER A 93 4.45 -0.83 -7.64
C SER A 93 5.68 -0.55 -6.79
N THR A 94 5.50 0.13 -5.65
CA THR A 94 6.62 0.39 -4.72
C THR A 94 7.20 -0.93 -4.18
N ALA A 95 6.36 -1.96 -3.96
CA ALA A 95 6.83 -3.27 -3.50
C ALA A 95 7.66 -3.96 -4.58
N ALA A 96 7.23 -3.93 -5.85
CA ALA A 96 8.01 -4.46 -6.96
C ALA A 96 9.39 -3.75 -7.08
N GLU A 97 9.41 -2.43 -6.91
CA GLU A 97 10.65 -1.64 -6.90
C GLU A 97 11.57 -2.04 -5.73
N ALA A 98 11.03 -2.22 -4.52
CA ALA A 98 11.79 -2.63 -3.34
C ALA A 98 12.45 -4.01 -3.53
N GLU A 99 11.68 -4.99 -4.02
CA GLU A 99 12.19 -6.34 -4.31
C GLU A 99 13.25 -6.33 -5.42
N CYS A 100 13.08 -5.48 -6.44
CA CYS A 100 14.08 -5.27 -7.48
C CYS A 100 15.40 -4.73 -6.91
N CYS A 101 15.33 -3.72 -6.03
CA CYS A 101 16.51 -3.18 -5.34
C CYS A 101 17.20 -4.21 -4.43
N ASN A 102 16.43 -5.14 -3.85
CA ASN A 102 16.94 -6.28 -3.08
C ASN A 102 17.50 -7.42 -3.94
N GLY A 103 17.33 -7.37 -5.26
CA GLY A 103 17.69 -8.47 -6.16
C GLY A 103 16.76 -9.69 -6.07
N ASN A 104 15.61 -9.57 -5.39
CA ASN A 104 14.60 -10.61 -5.28
C ASN A 104 13.68 -10.62 -6.52
N THR A 105 14.14 -11.27 -7.57
CA THR A 105 13.44 -11.34 -8.86
C THR A 105 12.09 -12.06 -8.77
N GLU A 106 11.97 -13.07 -7.90
CA GLU A 106 10.71 -13.80 -7.67
C GLU A 106 9.65 -12.89 -7.01
N GLY A 107 10.03 -12.17 -5.95
CA GLY A 107 9.17 -11.19 -5.29
C GLY A 107 8.73 -10.07 -6.24
N MET A 108 9.64 -9.53 -7.04
CA MET A 108 9.33 -8.55 -8.07
C MET A 108 8.30 -9.10 -9.07
N GLN A 109 8.52 -10.31 -9.62
CA GLN A 109 7.63 -10.91 -10.60
C GLN A 109 6.22 -11.17 -10.04
N LYS A 110 6.13 -11.59 -8.78
CA LYS A 110 4.86 -11.74 -8.06
C LYS A 110 4.05 -10.44 -8.07
N TYR A 111 4.67 -9.29 -7.77
CA TYR A 111 3.98 -8.01 -7.75
C TYR A 111 3.66 -7.48 -9.17
N LEU A 112 4.54 -7.70 -10.15
CA LEU A 112 4.26 -7.36 -11.56
C LEU A 112 3.06 -8.14 -12.11
N ASN A 113 2.95 -9.43 -11.79
CA ASN A 113 1.81 -10.25 -12.18
C ASN A 113 0.49 -9.79 -11.54
N LEU A 114 0.57 -9.17 -10.36
CA LEU A 114 -0.60 -8.55 -9.72
C LEU A 114 -0.98 -7.21 -10.39
N LEU A 115 -0.03 -6.48 -10.96
CA LEU A 115 -0.26 -5.20 -11.64
C LEU A 115 -0.87 -5.36 -13.04
N LEU A 116 -0.32 -6.26 -13.86
CA LEU A 116 -0.62 -6.35 -15.29
C LEU A 116 -2.12 -6.52 -15.61
N PRO A 117 -2.88 -7.41 -14.96
CA PRO A 117 -4.31 -7.54 -15.22
C PRO A 117 -5.11 -6.31 -14.79
N ASN A 118 -4.72 -5.66 -13.69
CA ASN A 118 -5.48 -4.58 -13.07
C ASN A 118 -5.20 -3.21 -13.70
N ALA A 119 -3.97 -2.97 -14.19
CA ALA A 119 -3.63 -1.80 -14.97
C ALA A 119 -4.41 -1.75 -16.31
N ALA A 120 -4.67 -2.91 -16.89
CA ALA A 120 -5.49 -3.04 -18.11
C ALA A 120 -6.98 -2.75 -17.86
N VAL A 121 -7.52 -3.09 -16.67
CA VAL A 121 -8.93 -2.82 -16.31
C VAL A 121 -9.24 -1.33 -16.35
N GLN A 122 -8.35 -0.47 -15.84
CA GLN A 122 -8.58 0.98 -15.86
C GLN A 122 -8.48 1.58 -17.29
N PHE A 123 -7.67 0.98 -18.16
CA PHE A 123 -7.63 1.37 -19.58
C PHE A 123 -8.90 0.97 -20.31
N GLN A 124 -9.45 -0.22 -20.06
CA GLN A 124 -10.69 -0.68 -20.71
C GLN A 124 -11.93 0.10 -20.22
N ASP A 125 -12.01 0.44 -18.94
CA ASP A 125 -13.12 1.23 -18.38
C ASP A 125 -13.18 2.66 -18.95
N LYS A 126 -12.02 3.22 -19.35
CA LYS A 126 -11.95 4.51 -20.05
C LYS A 126 -12.23 4.42 -21.56
N ILE A 127 -12.15 3.25 -22.20
CA ILE A 127 -12.41 3.10 -23.65
C ILE A 127 -13.90 2.95 -23.94
N ARG A 128 -14.68 2.34 -23.03
CA ARG A 128 -16.14 2.14 -23.18
C ARG A 128 -16.93 3.42 -23.50
N PRO A 129 -16.66 4.59 -22.89
CA PRO A 129 -17.35 5.83 -23.23
C PRO A 129 -17.05 6.35 -24.64
N TYR A 130 -15.85 6.09 -25.17
CA TYR A 130 -15.43 6.58 -26.49
C TYR A 130 -15.89 5.67 -27.63
N SER A 131 -16.07 4.36 -27.40
CA SER A 131 -16.65 3.46 -28.40
C SER A 131 -18.11 3.78 -28.72
N THR A 132 -18.85 4.39 -27.79
CA THR A 132 -20.22 4.87 -28.02
C THR A 132 -20.30 6.17 -28.83
N LEU A 133 -19.22 6.97 -28.89
CA LEU A 133 -19.15 8.20 -29.69
C LEU A 133 -18.74 7.95 -31.15
N ILE A 134 -18.19 6.77 -31.46
CA ILE A 134 -17.82 6.36 -32.83
C ILE A 134 -19.02 5.72 -33.56
N HIS A 135 -20.09 5.39 -32.83
CA HIS A 135 -21.32 4.79 -33.37
C HIS A 135 -22.56 5.69 -33.25
N SER A 136 -22.40 7.00 -33.00
CA SER A 136 -23.47 8.01 -33.03
C SER A 136 -23.32 8.95 -34.22
#